data_AF-A0A1Y2HFV2-F1
#
_entry.id   AF-A0A1Y2HFV2-F1
#
_cell.length_a   1.000
_cell.length_b   1.000
_cell.length_c   1.000
_cell.angle_alpha   90.00
_cell.angle_beta   90.00
_cell.angle_gamma   90.00
#
_symmetry.space_group_name_H-M   'P 1'
#
loop_
_entity.id
_entity.type
_entity.pdbx_description
1 polymer ?
#
loop_
_entity_poly.entity_id
_entity_poly.type
_entity_poly.pdbx_seq_one_letter_code
_entity_poly.pdbx_strand_id
1 'polypeptide(L)'
;MTTSAAAPTQALCIGLTYPGSDSPLPGCEVDAYNMTQLASNMGIPSESITALSDVNGTDVTKADILASLREMVDNAQPGDNLIMAFAGHGGQRASTEAGETDGLDELIFASDGPISDNEIYDILRDLPEGCNMNMVFDSCRSGTMVDLDFADLDANIVCVSAALESQNSTGDTSGGVFTNQLCEVLQANPGIALADAIETVNTLNAANGVPHVAMVTTTTGAEH
;
A
#
# COMPACT_ATOMS: atom_id res chain seq x y z
N MET A 1 -26.72 4.74 7.43
CA MET A 1 -26.71 4.97 5.97
C MET A 1 -25.29 4.71 5.55
N THR A 2 -25.03 3.66 4.78
CA THR A 2 -23.68 3.35 4.30
C THR A 2 -23.31 4.38 3.24
N THR A 3 -22.38 5.27 3.55
CA THR A 3 -21.75 6.17 2.58
C THR A 3 -21.01 5.29 1.58
N SER A 4 -21.47 5.28 0.32
CA SER A 4 -20.70 4.71 -0.78
C SER A 4 -19.41 5.49 -0.89
N ALA A 5 -18.25 4.84 -0.77
CA ALA A 5 -16.99 5.44 -1.18
C ALA A 5 -17.13 5.94 -2.62
N ALA A 6 -16.59 7.12 -2.93
CA ALA A 6 -16.51 7.56 -4.33
C ALA A 6 -15.58 6.61 -5.10
N ALA A 7 -15.85 6.41 -6.39
CA ALA A 7 -15.08 5.47 -7.20
C ALA A 7 -13.60 5.89 -7.19
N PRO A 8 -12.65 4.94 -7.05
CA PRO A 8 -11.25 5.24 -7.23
C PRO A 8 -10.99 5.94 -8.57
N THR A 9 -10.08 6.90 -8.53
CA THR A 9 -9.81 7.85 -9.61
C THR A 9 -8.41 7.65 -10.19
N GLN A 10 -7.47 7.16 -9.36
CA GLN A 10 -6.11 6.85 -9.75
C GLN A 10 -5.56 5.67 -8.94
N ALA A 11 -4.65 4.89 -9.53
CA ALA A 11 -3.91 3.85 -8.84
C ALA A 11 -2.42 3.83 -9.20
N LEU A 12 -1.59 3.52 -8.22
CA LEU A 12 -0.15 3.31 -8.33
C LEU A 12 0.13 1.93 -7.75
N CYS A 13 0.47 0.97 -8.61
CA CYS A 13 0.72 -0.42 -8.22
C CYS A 13 2.20 -0.76 -8.46
N ILE A 14 2.93 -1.05 -7.40
CA ILE A 14 4.38 -1.25 -7.41
C ILE A 14 4.68 -2.67 -6.96
N GLY A 15 5.38 -3.44 -7.79
CA GLY A 15 5.75 -4.84 -7.50
C GLY A 15 7.19 -5.11 -7.86
N LEU A 16 8.05 -5.25 -6.85
CA LEU A 16 9.49 -5.42 -7.02
C LEU A 16 9.93 -6.84 -6.66
N THR A 17 10.60 -7.49 -7.62
CA THR A 17 11.04 -8.88 -7.59
C THR A 17 12.53 -9.04 -7.31
N TYR A 18 13.30 -7.95 -7.40
CA TYR A 18 14.73 -7.87 -7.11
C TYR A 18 15.56 -8.92 -7.88
N PRO A 19 15.47 -8.95 -9.23
CA PRO A 19 16.08 -9.99 -10.05
C PRO A 19 17.61 -10.02 -9.89
N GLY A 20 18.17 -11.19 -9.62
CA GLY A 20 19.62 -11.37 -9.48
C GLY A 20 20.21 -10.86 -8.15
N SER A 21 19.37 -10.39 -7.21
CA SER A 21 19.79 -10.06 -5.85
C SER A 21 19.97 -11.32 -4.99
N ASP A 22 20.56 -11.15 -3.79
CA ASP A 22 20.66 -12.22 -2.79
C ASP A 22 19.32 -12.57 -2.10
N SER A 23 18.24 -11.84 -2.41
CA SER A 23 16.90 -12.03 -1.81
C SER A 23 15.78 -11.70 -2.80
N PRO A 24 15.58 -12.50 -3.86
CA PRO A 24 14.52 -12.26 -4.85
C PRO A 24 13.11 -12.52 -4.27
N LEU A 25 12.11 -11.78 -4.76
CA LEU A 25 10.70 -11.89 -4.39
C LEU A 25 9.80 -12.02 -5.63
N PRO A 26 9.84 -13.15 -6.36
CA PRO A 26 9.12 -13.29 -7.64
C PRO A 26 7.58 -13.16 -7.53
N GLY A 27 7.01 -13.33 -6.33
CA GLY A 27 5.57 -13.16 -6.10
C GLY A 27 5.08 -11.72 -6.19
N CYS A 28 5.94 -10.73 -5.94
CA CYS A 28 5.52 -9.32 -5.87
C CYS A 28 5.06 -8.74 -7.21
N GLU A 29 5.49 -9.32 -8.34
CA GLU A 29 4.93 -8.99 -9.66
C GLU A 29 3.44 -9.36 -9.73
N VAL A 30 3.08 -10.54 -9.21
CA VAL A 30 1.69 -11.03 -9.19
C VAL A 30 0.83 -10.14 -8.31
N ASP A 31 1.37 -9.67 -7.19
CA ASP A 31 0.66 -8.74 -6.30
C ASP A 31 0.36 -7.41 -6.99
N ALA A 32 1.36 -6.81 -7.65
CA ALA A 32 1.15 -5.57 -8.41
C ALA A 32 0.19 -5.77 -9.58
N TYR A 33 0.25 -6.91 -10.27
CA TYR A 33 -0.72 -7.27 -11.31
C TYR A 33 -2.14 -7.39 -10.73
N ASN A 34 -2.32 -8.10 -9.62
CA ASN A 34 -3.63 -8.27 -8.99
C ASN A 34 -4.22 -6.92 -8.54
N MET A 35 -3.41 -6.04 -7.95
CA MET A 35 -3.82 -4.70 -7.56
C MET A 35 -4.17 -3.82 -8.76
N THR A 36 -3.43 -3.96 -9.87
CA THR A 36 -3.74 -3.28 -11.15
C THR A 36 -5.09 -3.75 -11.72
N GLN A 37 -5.34 -5.06 -11.70
CA GLN A 37 -6.60 -5.63 -12.16
C GLN A 37 -7.77 -5.24 -11.26
N LEU A 38 -7.55 -5.20 -9.94
CA LEU A 38 -8.53 -4.72 -8.98
C LEU A 38 -8.88 -3.25 -9.24
N ALA A 39 -7.88 -2.38 -9.40
CA ALA A 39 -8.08 -0.97 -9.75
C ALA A 39 -8.91 -0.82 -11.04
N SER A 40 -8.58 -1.58 -12.09
CA SER A 40 -9.36 -1.59 -13.33
C SER A 40 -10.81 -2.07 -13.10
N ASN A 41 -11.02 -3.11 -12.30
CA ASN A 41 -12.35 -3.64 -11.96
C ASN A 41 -13.18 -2.67 -11.10
N MET A 42 -12.52 -1.81 -10.31
CA MET A 42 -13.17 -0.73 -9.57
C MET A 42 -13.58 0.45 -10.47
N GLY A 43 -13.24 0.40 -11.76
CA GLY A 43 -13.61 1.40 -12.76
C GLY A 43 -12.58 2.51 -12.94
N ILE A 44 -11.36 2.37 -12.40
CA ILE A 44 -10.28 3.31 -12.67
C ILE A 44 -9.91 3.23 -14.16
N PRO A 45 -9.91 4.35 -14.89
CA PRO A 45 -9.45 4.37 -16.28
C PRO A 45 -8.01 3.89 -16.39
N SER A 46 -7.69 3.11 -17.42
CA SER A 46 -6.34 2.55 -17.61
C SER A 46 -5.23 3.60 -17.64
N GLU A 47 -5.53 4.79 -18.15
CA GLU A 47 -4.66 5.97 -18.20
C GLU A 47 -4.39 6.58 -16.82
N SER A 48 -5.20 6.25 -15.82
CA SER A 48 -5.05 6.66 -14.43
C SER A 48 -4.48 5.54 -13.55
N ILE A 49 -4.01 4.43 -14.15
CA ILE A 49 -3.33 3.35 -13.43
C ILE A 49 -1.85 3.33 -13.85
N THR A 50 -0.98 3.65 -12.91
CA THR A 50 0.47 3.53 -13.06
C THR A 50 0.93 2.22 -12.43
N ALA A 51 1.64 1.39 -13.19
CA ALA A 51 2.22 0.14 -12.70
C ALA A 51 3.75 0.16 -12.85
N LEU A 52 4.47 -0.07 -11.75
CA LEU A 52 5.93 -0.16 -11.72
C LEU A 52 6.36 -1.58 -11.35
N SER A 53 7.22 -2.19 -12.18
CA SER A 53 7.78 -3.51 -11.89
C SER A 53 9.15 -3.72 -12.54
N ASP A 54 9.99 -4.48 -11.86
CA ASP A 54 11.34 -4.84 -12.29
C ASP A 54 11.44 -6.24 -12.94
N VAL A 55 10.32 -6.97 -13.08
CA VAL A 55 10.30 -8.35 -13.60
C VAL A 55 11.00 -8.50 -14.96
N ASN A 56 10.88 -7.49 -15.82
CA ASN A 56 11.46 -7.50 -17.16
C ASN A 56 12.95 -7.08 -17.17
N GLY A 57 13.58 -6.94 -16.00
CA GLY A 57 14.95 -6.47 -15.84
C GLY A 57 15.11 -4.94 -15.94
N THR A 58 14.01 -4.19 -15.85
CA THR A 58 14.03 -2.73 -15.75
C THR A 58 14.15 -2.35 -14.28
N ASP A 59 15.25 -1.69 -13.89
CA ASP A 59 15.39 -1.20 -12.52
C ASP A 59 14.29 -0.17 -12.22
N VAL A 60 13.57 -0.37 -11.11
CA VAL A 60 12.63 0.61 -10.56
C VAL A 60 13.31 1.32 -9.41
N THR A 61 13.75 2.55 -9.66
CA THR A 61 14.51 3.35 -8.71
C THR A 61 13.61 4.06 -7.72
N LYS A 62 14.23 4.58 -6.65
CA LYS A 62 13.61 5.50 -5.71
C LYS A 62 12.99 6.71 -6.41
N ALA A 63 13.70 7.25 -7.40
CA ALA A 63 13.21 8.39 -8.16
C ALA A 63 11.94 8.05 -8.94
N ASP A 64 11.84 6.85 -9.51
CA ASP A 64 10.65 6.42 -10.26
C ASP A 64 9.44 6.31 -9.33
N ILE A 65 9.59 5.66 -8.17
CA ILE A 65 8.50 5.48 -7.19
C ILE A 65 8.02 6.83 -6.65
N LEU A 66 8.94 7.68 -6.18
CA LEU A 66 8.58 8.98 -5.60
C LEU A 66 8.00 9.93 -6.66
N ALA A 67 8.48 9.88 -7.90
CA ALA A 67 7.93 10.69 -8.99
C ALA A 67 6.50 10.24 -9.34
N SER A 68 6.24 8.94 -9.44
CA SER A 68 4.88 8.43 -9.70
C SER A 68 3.91 8.73 -8.57
N LEU A 69 4.36 8.63 -7.30
CA LEU A 69 3.54 9.04 -6.16
C LEU A 69 3.24 10.54 -6.20
N ARG A 70 4.25 11.36 -6.52
CA ARG A 70 4.08 12.81 -6.60
C ARG A 70 3.16 13.22 -7.75
N GLU A 71 3.27 12.58 -8.91
CA GLU A 71 2.35 12.80 -10.03
C GLU A 71 0.90 12.44 -9.66
N MET A 72 0.69 11.34 -8.93
CA MET A 72 -0.64 10.99 -8.43
C MET A 72 -1.20 12.07 -7.50
N VAL A 73 -0.39 12.55 -6.55
CA VAL A 73 -0.80 13.60 -5.59
C VAL A 73 -1.05 14.94 -6.29
N ASP A 74 -0.17 15.35 -7.21
CA ASP A 74 -0.30 16.61 -7.96
C ASP A 74 -1.58 16.66 -8.82
N ASN A 75 -2.04 15.49 -9.30
CA ASN A 75 -3.26 15.37 -10.08
C ASN A 75 -4.53 15.18 -9.23
N ALA A 76 -4.39 14.95 -7.92
CA ALA A 76 -5.51 14.68 -7.03
C ALA A 76 -6.42 15.90 -6.86
N GLN A 77 -7.73 15.65 -6.76
CA GLN A 77 -8.77 16.63 -6.50
C GLN A 77 -9.56 16.29 -5.23
N PRO A 78 -10.20 17.27 -4.57
CA PRO A 78 -11.13 17.00 -3.47
C PRO A 78 -12.19 15.97 -3.87
N GLY A 79 -12.37 14.95 -3.04
CA GLY A 79 -13.31 13.84 -3.28
C GLY A 79 -12.75 12.68 -4.11
N ASP A 80 -11.53 12.80 -4.64
CA ASP A 80 -10.85 11.68 -5.29
C ASP A 80 -10.62 10.52 -4.32
N ASN A 81 -10.55 9.32 -4.88
CA ASN A 81 -10.17 8.10 -4.18
C ASN A 81 -8.93 7.54 -4.87
N LEU A 82 -7.80 7.53 -4.16
CA LEU A 82 -6.50 7.14 -4.67
C LEU A 82 -6.10 5.81 -4.05
N ILE A 83 -5.40 4.97 -4.81
CA ILE A 83 -4.86 3.69 -4.35
C ILE A 83 -3.36 3.66 -4.61
N MET A 84 -2.55 3.46 -3.57
CA MET A 84 -1.15 3.07 -3.70
C MET A 84 -0.99 1.66 -3.15
N ALA A 85 -0.45 0.76 -3.96
CA ALA A 85 -0.13 -0.60 -3.55
C ALA A 85 1.36 -0.86 -3.76
N PHE A 86 2.04 -1.36 -2.74
CA PHE A 86 3.44 -1.74 -2.81
C PHE A 86 3.61 -3.18 -2.35
N ALA A 87 4.27 -3.99 -3.18
CA ALA A 87 4.72 -5.32 -2.85
C ALA A 87 6.24 -5.42 -3.09
N GLY A 88 6.99 -5.78 -2.04
CA GLY A 88 8.44 -5.84 -2.10
C GLY A 88 9.11 -6.02 -0.73
N HIS A 89 10.39 -5.67 -0.65
CA HIS A 89 11.14 -5.67 0.61
C HIS A 89 10.74 -4.48 1.48
N GLY A 90 10.52 -4.77 2.76
CA GLY A 90 10.39 -3.80 3.82
C GLY A 90 11.54 -3.91 4.83
N GLY A 91 11.76 -2.88 5.62
CA GLY A 91 12.74 -2.92 6.70
C GLY A 91 12.68 -1.68 7.59
N GLN A 92 13.56 -1.65 8.58
CA GLN A 92 13.61 -0.57 9.57
C GLN A 92 15.05 -0.06 9.70
N ARG A 93 15.22 1.23 9.98
CA ARG A 93 16.50 1.80 10.42
C ARG A 93 16.28 2.67 11.65
N ALA A 94 17.34 2.92 12.42
CA ALA A 94 17.24 3.89 13.51
C ALA A 94 16.89 5.28 12.96
N SER A 95 15.82 5.86 13.47
CA SER A 95 15.41 7.22 13.11
C SER A 95 16.39 8.23 13.67
N THR A 96 16.60 9.31 12.91
CA THR A 96 17.34 10.49 13.38
C THR A 96 16.42 11.58 13.91
N GLU A 97 15.11 11.42 13.75
CA GLU A 97 14.10 12.41 14.13
C GLU A 97 13.59 12.18 15.56
N ALA A 98 13.16 13.28 16.20
CA ALA A 98 12.56 13.22 17.53
C ALA A 98 11.03 13.13 17.38
N GLY A 99 10.45 11.94 17.51
CA GLY A 99 8.99 11.77 17.40
C GLY A 99 8.50 10.34 17.16
N GLU A 100 9.33 9.48 16.56
CA GLU A 100 8.99 8.08 16.28
C GLU A 100 8.68 7.31 17.57
N THR A 101 7.58 6.54 17.57
CA THR A 101 7.06 5.87 18.76
C THR A 101 8.06 4.83 19.30
N ASP A 102 8.79 4.18 18.40
CA ASP A 102 9.82 3.18 18.71
C ASP A 102 11.26 3.62 18.38
N GLY A 103 11.42 4.80 17.75
CA GLY A 103 12.71 5.35 17.35
C GLY A 103 13.26 4.77 16.04
N LEU A 104 12.44 4.15 15.19
CA LEU A 104 12.81 3.56 13.91
C LEU A 104 12.07 4.25 12.75
N ASP A 105 12.74 4.46 11.62
CA ASP A 105 12.08 4.78 10.35
C ASP A 105 11.73 3.48 9.63
N GLU A 106 10.55 3.43 9.03
CA GLU A 106 10.15 2.37 8.13
C GLU A 106 10.60 2.60 6.71
N LEU A 107 11.03 1.52 6.07
CA LEU A 107 11.64 1.55 4.75
C LEU A 107 10.93 0.60 3.80
N ILE A 108 10.65 1.08 2.59
CA ILE A 108 10.48 0.23 1.41
C ILE A 108 11.73 0.30 0.55
N PHE A 109 12.06 -0.77 -0.17
CA PHE A 109 13.30 -0.83 -0.96
C PHE A 109 13.04 -0.77 -2.45
N ALA A 110 13.54 0.28 -3.10
CA ALA A 110 13.70 0.35 -4.54
C ALA A 110 14.96 -0.42 -5.00
N SER A 111 15.22 -0.47 -6.31
CA SER A 111 16.43 -1.12 -6.85
C SER A 111 17.74 -0.46 -6.42
N ASP A 112 17.71 0.86 -6.16
CA ASP A 112 18.88 1.68 -5.86
C ASP A 112 18.97 2.11 -4.38
N GLY A 113 18.00 1.72 -3.54
CA GLY A 113 18.07 1.94 -2.10
C GLY A 113 16.72 2.10 -1.40
N PRO A 114 16.77 2.43 -0.09
CA PRO A 114 15.57 2.58 0.72
C PRO A 114 14.86 3.93 0.50
N ILE A 115 13.55 3.89 0.63
CA ILE A 115 12.65 5.03 0.72
C ILE A 115 12.05 4.98 2.12
N SER A 116 12.21 6.05 2.90
CA SER A 116 11.57 6.10 4.22
C SER A 116 10.11 6.53 4.13
N ASP A 117 9.33 6.06 5.08
CA ASP A 117 7.99 6.55 5.41
C ASP A 117 7.88 8.09 5.43
N ASN A 118 8.87 8.78 5.98
CA ASN A 118 8.95 10.24 6.02
C ASN A 118 9.00 10.87 4.61
N GLU A 119 9.65 10.21 3.64
CA GLU A 119 9.69 10.71 2.25
C GLU A 119 8.35 10.52 1.53
N ILE A 120 7.62 9.46 1.89
CA ILE A 120 6.25 9.23 1.43
C ILE A 120 5.35 10.30 2.07
N TYR A 121 5.44 10.47 3.39
CA TYR A 121 4.67 11.44 4.15
C TYR A 121 4.81 12.86 3.60
N ASP A 122 6.03 13.30 3.31
CA ASP A 122 6.29 14.62 2.74
C ASP A 122 5.56 14.88 1.41
N ILE A 123 5.30 13.83 0.62
CA ILE A 123 4.49 13.93 -0.60
C ILE A 123 3.00 13.96 -0.27
N LEU A 124 2.54 13.14 0.69
CA LEU A 124 1.13 13.07 1.08
C LEU A 124 0.60 14.39 1.67
N ARG A 125 1.49 15.25 2.20
CA ARG A 125 1.15 16.60 2.68
C ARG A 125 0.52 17.51 1.64
N ASP A 126 0.79 17.24 0.36
CA ASP A 126 0.25 18.04 -0.75
C ASP A 126 -1.15 17.55 -1.20
N LEU A 127 -1.70 16.47 -0.59
CA LEU A 127 -3.03 15.99 -0.91
C LEU A 127 -4.12 17.00 -0.52
N PRO A 128 -5.14 17.22 -1.37
CA PRO A 128 -6.19 18.17 -1.08
C PRO A 128 -7.17 17.64 -0.01
N GLU A 129 -7.76 18.58 0.74
CA GLU A 129 -8.81 18.29 1.72
C GLU A 129 -9.95 17.45 1.10
N GLY A 130 -10.37 16.40 1.82
CA GLY A 130 -11.44 15.51 1.39
C GLY A 130 -11.07 14.51 0.29
N CYS A 131 -9.80 14.48 -0.15
CA CYS A 131 -9.26 13.36 -0.92
C CYS A 131 -9.12 12.12 -0.02
N ASN A 132 -9.30 10.94 -0.58
CA ASN A 132 -9.17 9.68 0.14
C ASN A 132 -7.97 8.91 -0.43
N MET A 133 -6.93 8.70 0.38
CA MET A 133 -5.73 7.96 -0.01
C MET A 133 -5.72 6.59 0.68
N ASN A 134 -5.68 5.54 -0.12
CA ASN A 134 -5.68 4.16 0.33
C ASN A 134 -4.33 3.52 0.01
N MET A 135 -3.50 3.29 1.03
CA MET A 135 -2.17 2.70 0.89
C MET A 135 -2.18 1.26 1.38
N VAL A 136 -1.62 0.36 0.56
CA VAL A 136 -1.52 -1.07 0.85
C VAL A 136 -0.06 -1.50 0.71
N PHE A 137 0.55 -1.93 1.80
CA PHE A 137 1.92 -2.42 1.85
C PHE A 137 1.93 -3.94 2.14
N ASP A 138 2.27 -4.72 1.12
CA ASP A 138 2.52 -6.16 1.21
C ASP A 138 4.03 -6.42 1.18
N SER A 139 4.69 -6.16 2.31
CA SER A 139 6.14 -6.32 2.44
C SER A 139 6.53 -7.16 3.64
N CYS A 140 7.56 -7.99 3.48
CA CYS A 140 8.13 -8.74 4.59
C CYS A 140 8.77 -7.76 5.59
N ARG A 141 8.48 -7.91 6.88
CA ARG A 141 8.98 -7.07 8.01
C ARG A 141 8.39 -5.66 8.13
N SER A 142 7.46 -5.24 7.28
CA SER A 142 6.92 -3.87 7.30
C SER A 142 5.80 -3.65 8.31
N GLY A 143 5.86 -4.28 9.49
CA GLY A 143 4.78 -4.27 10.50
C GLY A 143 4.34 -2.86 10.96
N THR A 144 4.95 -1.81 10.42
CA THR A 144 5.07 -0.51 11.04
C THR A 144 5.05 0.64 10.04
N MET A 145 4.84 0.45 8.71
CA MET A 145 4.49 1.59 7.79
C MET A 145 3.23 2.39 8.23
N VAL A 146 2.62 1.87 9.29
CA VAL A 146 1.47 2.23 10.08
C VAL A 146 1.82 3.23 11.21
N ASP A 147 3.10 3.53 11.51
CA ASP A 147 3.54 4.52 12.54
C ASP A 147 3.54 5.97 12.02
N LEU A 148 3.20 6.20 10.75
CA LEU A 148 3.00 7.55 10.22
C LEU A 148 1.81 8.23 10.93
N ASP A 149 2.08 9.32 11.66
CA ASP A 149 1.05 10.18 12.23
C ASP A 149 0.45 11.09 11.16
N PHE A 150 -0.68 10.66 10.62
CA PHE A 150 -1.43 11.43 9.63
C PHE A 150 -2.37 12.48 10.25
N ALA A 151 -2.37 12.70 11.57
CA ALA A 151 -3.34 13.59 12.23
C ALA A 151 -3.32 15.04 11.69
N ASP A 152 -2.17 15.49 11.18
CA ASP A 152 -1.99 16.84 10.62
C ASP A 152 -2.30 16.94 9.11
N LEU A 153 -2.84 15.88 8.48
CA LEU A 153 -3.14 15.87 7.04
C LEU A 153 -4.63 16.13 6.78
N ASP A 154 -4.92 16.98 5.79
CA ASP A 154 -6.28 17.36 5.40
C ASP A 154 -7.02 16.26 4.61
N ALA A 155 -6.27 15.32 4.04
CA ALA A 155 -6.81 14.18 3.30
C ALA A 155 -7.14 13.01 4.23
N ASN A 156 -8.12 12.18 3.86
CA ASN A 156 -8.45 10.95 4.58
C ASN A 156 -7.47 9.85 4.15
N ILE A 157 -6.54 9.47 5.00
CA ILE A 157 -5.55 8.43 4.67
C ILE A 157 -5.90 7.15 5.42
N VAL A 158 -5.90 6.03 4.69
CA VAL A 158 -5.99 4.67 5.22
C VAL A 158 -4.72 3.95 4.78
N CYS A 159 -3.86 3.62 5.74
CA CYS A 159 -2.66 2.84 5.51
C CYS A 159 -2.86 1.42 6.04
N VAL A 160 -2.61 0.43 5.19
CA VAL A 160 -2.74 -0.98 5.52
C VAL A 160 -1.41 -1.67 5.31
N SER A 161 -0.93 -2.38 6.33
CA SER A 161 0.25 -3.23 6.22
C SER A 161 -0.08 -4.67 6.58
N ALA A 162 0.37 -5.61 5.76
CA ALA A 162 0.26 -7.03 6.02
C ALA A 162 1.28 -7.45 7.11
N ALA A 163 0.87 -7.44 8.39
CA ALA A 163 1.73 -7.88 9.48
C ALA A 163 1.55 -9.38 9.74
N LEU A 164 2.60 -10.18 9.46
CA LEU A 164 3.19 -11.13 10.43
C LEU A 164 4.37 -11.93 9.86
N GLU A 165 5.41 -12.02 10.69
CA GLU A 165 6.80 -12.43 10.40
C GLU A 165 7.07 -13.95 10.32
N SER A 166 6.09 -14.85 10.40
CA SER A 166 6.40 -16.30 10.51
C SER A 166 6.22 -17.11 9.24
N GLN A 167 5.75 -16.50 8.17
CA GLN A 167 6.02 -17.02 6.84
C GLN A 167 7.19 -16.16 6.37
N ASN A 168 8.41 -16.72 6.38
CA ASN A 168 9.30 -16.40 5.27
C ASN A 168 8.40 -16.37 4.03
N SER A 169 8.52 -15.36 3.19
CA SER A 169 8.09 -15.48 1.80
C SER A 169 8.67 -16.78 1.25
N THR A 170 7.98 -17.89 1.48
CA THR A 170 7.91 -19.02 0.58
C THR A 170 6.99 -18.48 -0.48
N GLY A 171 7.48 -17.50 -1.24
CA GLY A 171 6.81 -16.96 -2.39
C GLY A 171 6.55 -18.15 -3.28
N ASP A 172 5.33 -18.67 -3.21
CA ASP A 172 4.76 -19.29 -4.37
C ASP A 172 4.68 -18.20 -5.44
N THR A 173 4.72 -18.60 -6.70
CA THR A 173 4.60 -17.67 -7.83
C THR A 173 3.17 -17.17 -8.00
N SER A 174 2.32 -17.23 -6.95
CA SER A 174 0.91 -16.80 -6.99
C SER A 174 0.64 -15.52 -6.18
N GLY A 175 1.67 -14.88 -5.63
CA GLY A 175 1.56 -13.61 -4.90
C GLY A 175 1.30 -13.77 -3.41
N GLY A 176 1.27 -12.65 -2.69
CA GLY A 176 0.95 -12.55 -1.28
C GLY A 176 -0.46 -13.05 -0.96
N VAL A 177 -0.57 -13.85 0.11
CA VAL A 177 -1.85 -14.34 0.63
C VAL A 177 -2.80 -13.18 0.95
N PHE A 178 -2.25 -12.12 1.53
CA PHE A 178 -2.99 -10.93 1.90
C PHE A 178 -3.56 -10.20 0.68
N THR A 179 -2.72 -9.88 -0.31
CA THR A 179 -3.15 -9.21 -1.55
C THR A 179 -4.26 -9.98 -2.26
N ASN A 180 -4.13 -11.31 -2.35
CA ASN A 180 -5.14 -12.18 -2.94
C ASN A 180 -6.48 -12.11 -2.19
N GLN A 181 -6.46 -12.24 -0.86
CA GLN A 181 -7.68 -12.17 -0.05
C GLN A 181 -8.35 -10.79 -0.10
N LEU A 182 -7.56 -9.72 -0.07
CA LEU A 182 -8.07 -8.36 -0.18
C LEU A 182 -8.78 -8.16 -1.52
N CYS A 183 -8.15 -8.62 -2.61
CA CYS A 183 -8.76 -8.59 -3.94
C CYS A 183 -10.08 -9.36 -3.98
N GLU A 184 -10.16 -10.54 -3.37
CA GLU A 184 -11.41 -11.33 -3.29
C GLU A 184 -12.52 -10.58 -2.52
N VAL A 185 -12.20 -9.98 -1.37
CA VAL A 185 -13.17 -9.24 -0.55
C VAL A 185 -13.69 -8.01 -1.30
N LEU A 186 -12.81 -7.22 -1.91
CA LEU A 186 -13.19 -6.02 -2.64
C LEU A 186 -14.03 -6.34 -3.89
N GLN A 187 -13.70 -7.43 -4.59
CA GLN A 187 -14.49 -7.90 -5.74
C GLN A 187 -15.87 -8.43 -5.33
N ALA A 188 -15.95 -9.14 -4.19
CA ALA A 188 -17.21 -9.66 -3.67
C ALA A 188 -18.12 -8.57 -3.10
N ASN A 189 -17.55 -7.43 -2.69
CA ASN A 189 -18.26 -6.32 -2.05
C ASN A 189 -17.98 -4.97 -2.76
N PRO A 190 -18.47 -4.75 -3.98
CA PRO A 190 -18.23 -3.49 -4.70
C PRO A 190 -18.67 -2.27 -3.88
N GLY A 191 -17.76 -1.30 -3.70
CA GLY A 191 -18.03 -0.05 -2.99
C GLY A 191 -17.82 -0.10 -1.47
N ILE A 192 -17.36 -1.22 -0.92
CA ILE A 192 -16.87 -1.31 0.46
C ILE A 192 -15.65 -0.38 0.63
N ALA A 193 -15.55 0.30 1.78
CA ALA A 193 -14.35 1.08 2.10
C ALA A 193 -13.17 0.13 2.36
N LEU A 194 -11.93 0.58 2.08
CA LEU A 194 -10.76 -0.27 2.27
C LEU A 194 -10.64 -0.76 3.71
N ALA A 195 -10.85 0.12 4.70
CA ALA A 195 -10.80 -0.25 6.12
C ALA A 195 -11.77 -1.40 6.47
N ASP A 196 -13.00 -1.35 5.97
CA ASP A 196 -14.02 -2.38 6.19
C ASP A 196 -13.68 -3.70 5.45
N ALA A 197 -13.09 -3.59 4.25
CA ALA A 197 -12.58 -4.75 3.53
C ALA A 197 -11.47 -5.45 4.31
N ILE A 198 -10.60 -4.68 4.96
CA ILE A 198 -9.54 -5.22 5.81
C ILE A 198 -10.08 -5.86 7.07
N GLU A 199 -11.09 -5.28 7.72
CA GLU A 199 -11.76 -5.93 8.85
C GLU A 199 -12.37 -7.29 8.43
N THR A 200 -12.92 -7.36 7.21
CA THR A 200 -13.43 -8.61 6.63
C THR A 200 -12.30 -9.62 6.40
N VAL A 201 -11.17 -9.21 5.80
CA VAL A 201 -9.98 -10.06 5.62
C VAL A 201 -9.46 -10.58 6.96
N ASN A 202 -9.33 -9.71 7.96
CA ASN A 202 -8.87 -10.08 9.30
C ASN A 202 -9.82 -11.08 9.98
N THR A 203 -11.13 -10.89 9.81
CA THR A 203 -12.15 -11.83 10.31
C THR A 203 -12.03 -13.20 9.64
N LEU A 204 -11.82 -13.24 8.33
CA LEU A 204 -11.60 -14.47 7.57
C LEU A 204 -10.30 -15.17 8.00
N ASN A 205 -9.22 -14.42 8.22
CA ASN A 205 -7.95 -14.97 8.69
C ASN A 205 -8.07 -15.60 10.07
N ALA A 206 -8.73 -14.91 11.01
CA ALA A 206 -9.01 -15.42 12.34
C ALA A 206 -9.85 -16.72 12.30
N ALA A 207 -10.87 -16.77 11.43
CA ALA A 207 -11.71 -17.96 11.27
C ALA A 207 -10.95 -19.16 10.67
N ASN A 208 -9.98 -18.90 9.80
CA ASN A 208 -9.18 -19.93 9.12
C ASN A 208 -7.87 -20.29 9.84
N GLY A 209 -7.61 -19.69 11.01
CA GLY A 209 -6.36 -19.91 11.76
C GLY A 209 -5.11 -19.41 11.03
N VAL A 210 -5.29 -18.46 10.10
CA VAL A 210 -4.19 -17.81 9.39
C VAL A 210 -3.64 -16.74 10.33
N PRO A 211 -2.32 -16.74 10.62
CA PRO A 211 -1.77 -15.84 11.61
C PRO A 211 -1.88 -14.36 11.18
N HIS A 212 -1.93 -14.05 9.88
CA HIS A 212 -1.88 -12.70 9.34
C HIS A 212 -2.96 -11.75 9.90
N VAL A 213 -2.50 -10.64 10.47
CA VAL A 213 -3.35 -9.51 10.86
C VAL A 213 -2.91 -8.31 10.04
N ALA A 214 -3.78 -7.84 9.16
CA ALA A 214 -3.55 -6.57 8.51
C ALA A 214 -3.78 -5.44 9.53
N MET A 215 -2.76 -4.61 9.71
CA MET A 215 -2.81 -3.43 10.57
C MET A 215 -3.35 -2.27 9.76
N VAL A 216 -4.25 -1.47 10.34
CA VAL A 216 -4.85 -0.30 9.70
C VAL A 216 -4.55 0.93 10.54
N THR A 217 -3.91 1.93 9.93
CA THR A 217 -3.82 3.30 10.47
C THR A 217 -4.68 4.22 9.63
N THR A 218 -5.39 5.13 10.31
CA THR A 218 -6.19 6.15 9.65
C THR A 218 -5.90 7.52 10.26
N THR A 219 -6.13 8.58 9.47
CA THR A 219 -6.16 9.95 9.99
C THR A 219 -7.18 10.03 11.12
N THR A 220 -6.74 10.38 12.33
CA THR A 220 -7.63 10.53 13.49
C THR A 220 -8.43 11.82 13.37
N GLY A 221 -9.46 11.84 12.51
CA GLY A 221 -10.17 13.10 12.25
C GLY A 221 -11.31 13.05 11.25
N ALA A 222 -12.28 12.14 11.41
CA ALA A 222 -13.67 12.40 11.02
C ALA A 222 -14.58 11.29 11.54
N GLU A 223 -15.08 11.44 12.77
CA GLU A 223 -16.43 10.96 13.02
C GLU A 223 -17.37 11.80 12.13
N HIS A 224 -18.04 11.15 11.17
CA HIS A 224 -19.17 11.75 10.47
C HIS A 224 -20.36 10.79 10.38
#